data_AF-A0A3M0YJK8-F1
#
_entry.id   AF-A0A3M0YJK8-F1
#
_cell.length_a   1.000
_cell.length_b   1.000
_cell.length_c   1.000
_cell.angle_alpha   90.00
_cell.angle_beta   90.00
_cell.angle_gamma   90.00
#
_symmetry.space_group_name_H-M   'P 1'
#
loop_
_entity.id
_entity.type
_entity.pdbx_description
1 polymer ?
#
loop_
_entity_poly.entity_id
_entity_poly.type
_entity_poly.pdbx_seq_one_letter_code
_entity_poly.pdbx_strand_id
1 'polypeptide(L)'
;LIVIDSIQTLTSPTLDSAPGTVSQVRESAADLQRFAKQTHTPIFLIGHITKEGALAGPKLLEHLVDVVLQFEGDQHYVYRILRTLKNRFGSTDELGIYEMRPTGLRQVPNPSELLLSQTDEALSGSAVAATIEGLRPMLIETQALVSKAIYGTPQRTATGFDLRRLAMLLAVLEKRCGFPMGMHDVFLNMAGGIRVDDPAIDLAIVSAIISSFQDVTIPSDVCFAGEVGLSGEIRAVTRIEQRIQEANRLGFRKIFTSKYNLKGLDLSRYQIEVEPVGRIDELYQKLFV
;
A
#
# COMPACT_ATOMS: atom_id res chain seq x y z
N LEU A 1 -19.39 -5.85 27.15
CA LEU A 1 -19.09 -5.34 25.80
C LEU A 1 -20.34 -4.66 25.26
N ILE A 2 -20.23 -3.43 24.78
CA ILE A 2 -21.34 -2.71 24.12
C ILE A 2 -20.89 -2.38 22.69
N VAL A 3 -21.79 -2.56 21.72
CA VAL A 3 -21.54 -2.21 20.32
C VAL A 3 -22.62 -1.22 19.88
N ILE A 4 -22.20 -0.06 19.41
CA ILE A 4 -23.06 0.98 18.84
C ILE A 4 -22.85 0.97 17.33
N ASP A 5 -23.84 0.46 16.59
CA ASP A 5 -23.79 0.25 15.14
C ASP A 5 -23.76 1.56 14.33
N SER A 6 -24.29 2.65 14.89
CA SER A 6 -24.10 3.97 14.35
C SER A 6 -24.13 5.02 15.45
N ILE A 7 -23.02 5.74 15.65
CA ILE A 7 -22.98 6.86 16.58
C ILE A 7 -23.83 8.05 16.08
N GLN A 8 -24.05 8.15 14.77
CA GLN A 8 -24.86 9.21 14.16
C GLN A 8 -26.34 9.12 14.52
N THR A 9 -26.83 7.93 14.91
CA THR A 9 -28.24 7.75 15.29
C THR A 9 -28.51 8.03 16.76
N LEU A 10 -27.48 8.33 17.56
CA LEU A 10 -27.64 8.66 18.97
C LEU A 10 -27.97 10.15 19.18
N THR A 11 -28.73 10.42 20.23
CA THR A 11 -29.08 11.77 20.68
C THR A 11 -28.86 11.89 22.18
N SER A 12 -28.15 12.94 22.59
CA SER A 12 -28.07 13.34 23.98
C SER A 12 -29.14 14.40 24.26
N PRO A 13 -29.93 14.26 25.34
CA PRO A 13 -30.95 15.23 25.73
C PRO A 13 -30.33 16.53 26.30
N THR A 14 -29.02 16.55 26.56
CA THR A 14 -28.30 17.73 27.07
C THR A 14 -28.01 18.77 25.98
N LEU A 15 -28.20 18.41 24.71
CA LEU A 15 -28.01 19.28 23.55
C LEU A 15 -29.30 19.41 22.75
N ASP A 16 -29.73 20.65 22.53
CA ASP A 16 -30.81 20.96 21.59
C ASP A 16 -30.26 21.01 20.15
N SER A 17 -30.01 19.83 19.59
CA SER A 17 -29.55 19.68 18.21
C SER A 17 -30.02 18.35 17.62
N ALA A 18 -30.26 18.34 16.31
CA ALA A 18 -30.76 17.16 15.62
C ALA A 18 -29.76 16.00 15.66
N PRO A 19 -30.24 14.73 15.71
CA PRO A 19 -29.39 13.55 15.55
C PRO A 19 -28.53 13.62 14.29
N GLY A 20 -27.34 13.03 14.36
CA GLY A 20 -26.38 13.01 13.26
C GLY A 20 -25.59 14.29 13.06
N THR A 21 -25.89 15.38 13.77
CA THR A 21 -25.03 16.57 13.79
C THR A 21 -23.70 16.28 14.48
N VAL A 22 -22.63 16.98 14.06
CA VAL A 22 -21.29 16.85 14.65
C VAL A 22 -21.32 17.06 16.18
N SER A 23 -22.12 18.00 16.66
CA SER A 23 -22.27 18.30 18.08
C SER A 23 -22.92 17.13 18.85
N GLN A 24 -24.02 16.57 18.35
CA GLN A 24 -24.66 15.38 18.95
C GLN A 24 -23.72 14.19 19.02
N VAL A 25 -22.98 13.94 17.93
CA VAL A 25 -22.04 12.81 17.82
C VAL A 25 -20.91 12.94 18.83
N ARG A 26 -20.34 14.15 18.99
CA ARG A 26 -19.27 14.41 19.97
C ARG A 26 -19.74 14.24 21.42
N GLU A 27 -20.89 14.78 21.76
CA GLU A 27 -21.41 14.68 23.14
C GLU A 27 -21.77 13.24 23.49
N SER A 28 -22.48 12.54 22.60
CA SER A 28 -22.82 11.13 22.78
C SER A 28 -21.56 10.27 22.96
N ALA A 29 -20.51 10.52 22.18
CA ALA A 29 -19.24 9.82 22.33
C ALA A 29 -18.55 10.12 23.67
N ALA A 30 -18.62 11.37 24.15
CA ALA A 30 -18.06 11.77 25.44
C ALA A 30 -18.80 11.14 26.63
N ASP A 31 -20.15 11.10 26.58
CA ASP A 31 -20.98 10.42 27.56
C ASP A 31 -20.67 8.92 27.62
N LEU A 32 -20.57 8.27 26.45
CA LEU A 32 -20.20 6.85 26.35
C LEU A 32 -18.78 6.58 26.87
N GLN A 33 -17.82 7.46 26.60
CA GLN A 33 -16.47 7.33 27.14
C GLN A 33 -16.45 7.42 28.67
N ARG A 34 -17.20 8.37 29.26
CA ARG A 34 -17.34 8.50 30.72
C ARG A 34 -17.93 7.24 31.32
N PHE A 35 -19.01 6.72 30.72
CA PHE A 35 -19.62 5.45 31.12
C PHE A 35 -18.65 4.27 31.02
N ALA A 36 -17.90 4.15 29.92
CA ALA A 36 -16.91 3.09 29.72
C ALA A 36 -15.85 3.08 30.83
N LYS A 37 -15.34 4.27 31.21
CA LYS A 37 -14.34 4.43 32.27
C LYS A 37 -14.89 4.12 33.66
N GLN A 38 -16.12 4.53 33.96
CA GLN A 38 -16.75 4.29 35.26
C GLN A 38 -17.13 2.83 35.48
N THR A 39 -17.56 2.14 34.41
CA THR A 39 -18.06 0.76 34.48
C THR A 39 -17.04 -0.28 34.05
N HIS A 40 -15.87 0.15 33.57
CA HIS A 40 -14.87 -0.71 32.94
C HIS A 40 -15.42 -1.58 31.79
N THR A 41 -16.43 -1.09 31.08
CA THR A 41 -17.06 -1.81 29.97
C THR A 41 -16.44 -1.39 28.63
N PRO A 42 -15.89 -2.33 27.83
CA PRO A 42 -15.45 -2.02 26.47
C PRO A 42 -16.62 -1.62 25.56
N ILE A 43 -16.45 -0.55 24.79
CA ILE A 43 -17.45 -0.02 23.86
C ILE A 43 -16.84 0.11 22.46
N PHE A 44 -17.54 -0.42 21.45
CA PHE A 44 -17.26 -0.16 20.04
C PHE A 44 -18.24 0.87 19.49
N LEU A 45 -17.70 1.90 18.84
CA LEU A 45 -18.47 2.94 18.17
C LEU A 45 -18.24 2.83 16.66
N ILE A 46 -19.31 2.62 15.90
CA ILE A 46 -19.25 2.60 14.44
C ILE A 46 -19.67 3.97 13.91
N GLY A 47 -18.79 4.58 13.12
CA GLY A 47 -19.00 5.88 12.48
C GLY A 47 -18.83 5.77 10.98
N HIS A 48 -19.92 5.94 10.23
CA HIS A 48 -19.91 6.02 8.77
C HIS A 48 -19.28 7.31 8.26
N ILE A 49 -18.30 7.22 7.36
CA ILE A 49 -17.72 8.37 6.67
C ILE A 49 -18.71 8.82 5.57
N THR A 50 -19.18 10.06 5.64
CA THR A 50 -20.05 10.64 4.60
C THR A 50 -19.24 11.07 3.37
N LYS A 51 -19.90 11.25 2.22
CA LYS A 51 -19.26 11.59 0.93
C LYS A 51 -18.34 12.82 0.94
N GLU A 52 -18.51 13.71 1.93
CA GLU A 52 -17.71 14.94 2.09
C GLU A 52 -16.62 14.82 3.17
N GLY A 53 -16.48 13.65 3.83
CA GLY A 53 -15.50 13.42 4.89
C GLY A 53 -15.73 14.21 6.19
N ALA A 54 -16.76 15.05 6.24
CA ALA A 54 -16.92 16.08 7.27
C ALA A 54 -17.67 15.61 8.54
N LEU A 55 -18.61 14.67 8.43
CA LEU A 55 -19.61 14.48 9.51
C LEU A 55 -19.21 13.44 10.57
N ALA A 56 -18.34 12.48 10.24
CA ALA A 56 -17.91 11.42 11.15
C ALA A 56 -16.62 10.73 10.68
N GLY A 57 -15.75 11.47 10.00
CA GLY A 57 -14.40 10.99 9.70
C GLY A 57 -13.62 10.72 10.99
N PRO A 58 -12.60 9.85 10.96
CA PRO A 58 -11.80 9.49 12.14
C PRO A 58 -11.35 10.72 12.93
N LYS A 59 -10.95 11.80 12.24
CA LYS A 59 -10.53 13.09 12.81
C LYS A 59 -11.55 13.74 13.77
N LEU A 60 -12.85 13.48 13.64
CA LEU A 60 -13.86 14.14 14.46
C LEU A 60 -13.84 13.64 15.91
N LEU A 61 -13.69 12.33 16.08
CA LEU A 61 -13.75 11.63 17.36
C LEU A 61 -12.38 11.15 17.83
N GLU A 62 -11.35 11.25 16.99
CA GLU A 62 -10.00 10.73 17.23
C GLU A 62 -9.42 11.15 18.59
N HIS A 63 -9.63 12.40 19.00
CA HIS A 63 -9.12 12.88 20.28
C HIS A 63 -9.93 12.39 21.49
N LEU A 64 -11.20 12.02 21.31
CA LEU A 64 -12.11 11.59 22.37
C LEU A 64 -11.97 10.09 22.68
N VAL A 65 -11.62 9.26 21.70
CA VAL A 65 -11.56 7.80 21.85
C VAL A 65 -10.15 7.30 22.16
N ASP A 66 -10.06 6.10 22.75
CA ASP A 66 -8.78 5.47 23.09
C ASP A 66 -8.14 4.73 21.89
N VAL A 67 -8.96 4.19 20.98
CA VAL A 67 -8.53 3.50 19.76
C VAL A 67 -9.35 4.00 18.57
N VAL A 68 -8.71 4.22 17.43
CA VAL A 68 -9.33 4.57 16.15
C VAL A 68 -8.91 3.53 15.12
N LEU A 69 -9.90 2.83 14.59
CA LEU A 69 -9.74 1.90 13.47
C LEU A 69 -10.49 2.45 12.26
N GLN A 70 -9.89 2.31 11.08
CA GLN A 70 -10.46 2.70 9.81
C GLN A 70 -10.61 1.47 8.93
N PHE A 71 -11.82 1.19 8.48
CA PHE A 71 -12.09 0.09 7.57
C PHE A 71 -12.26 0.63 6.15
N GLU A 72 -11.30 0.33 5.29
CA GLU A 72 -11.18 0.85 3.94
C GLU A 72 -11.50 -0.25 2.92
N GLY A 73 -12.17 0.12 1.84
CA GLY A 73 -12.50 -0.79 0.75
C GLY A 73 -13.21 -0.07 -0.38
N ASP A 74 -12.67 -0.15 -1.59
CA ASP A 74 -13.33 0.36 -2.80
C ASP A 74 -14.24 -0.74 -3.37
N GLN A 75 -15.23 -0.34 -4.17
CA GLN A 75 -16.05 -1.27 -4.95
C GLN A 75 -15.20 -2.14 -5.88
N HIS A 76 -14.05 -1.62 -6.33
CA HIS A 76 -13.12 -2.34 -7.22
C HIS A 76 -12.13 -3.22 -6.46
N TYR A 77 -12.02 -3.08 -5.14
CA TYR A 77 -11.07 -3.84 -4.33
C TYR A 77 -11.74 -5.09 -3.76
N VAL A 78 -11.20 -6.25 -4.14
CA VAL A 78 -11.59 -7.55 -3.59
C VAL A 78 -11.37 -7.60 -2.07
N TYR A 79 -10.35 -6.87 -1.61
CA TYR A 79 -9.96 -6.83 -0.20
C TYR A 79 -10.51 -5.61 0.54
N ARG A 80 -10.71 -5.81 1.85
CA ARG A 80 -11.06 -4.79 2.82
C ARG A 80 -9.93 -4.69 3.83
N ILE A 81 -9.45 -3.47 4.07
CA ILE A 81 -8.29 -3.20 4.89
C ILE A 81 -8.75 -2.50 6.17
N LEU A 82 -8.48 -3.10 7.32
CA LEU A 82 -8.67 -2.51 8.63
C LEU A 82 -7.34 -1.94 9.11
N ARG A 83 -7.24 -0.61 9.10
CA ARG A 83 -6.07 0.15 9.51
C ARG A 83 -6.26 0.72 10.91
N THR A 84 -5.22 0.68 11.71
CA THR A 84 -5.20 1.37 13.00
C THR A 84 -4.65 2.78 12.81
N LEU A 85 -5.39 3.81 13.21
CA LEU A 85 -4.92 5.21 13.16
C LEU A 85 -4.43 5.70 14.51
N LYS A 86 -5.05 5.20 15.59
CA LYS A 86 -4.70 5.52 16.97
C LYS A 86 -4.93 4.28 17.82
N ASN A 87 -3.99 3.93 18.68
CA ASN A 87 -4.15 2.84 19.62
C ASN A 87 -3.43 3.16 20.93
N ARG A 88 -4.19 3.35 22.01
CA ARG A 88 -3.61 3.56 23.35
C ARG A 88 -3.16 2.28 24.05
N PHE A 89 -3.52 1.12 23.51
CA PHE A 89 -3.26 -0.19 24.11
C PHE A 89 -2.30 -1.06 23.29
N GLY A 90 -1.72 -0.53 22.22
CA GLY A 90 -0.85 -1.28 21.32
C GLY A 90 -0.32 -0.43 20.18
N SER A 91 0.25 -1.07 19.16
CA SER A 91 0.77 -0.40 17.98
C SER A 91 -0.34 0.18 17.10
N THR A 92 -0.04 1.30 16.43
CA THR A 92 -0.86 1.87 15.34
C THR A 92 -0.60 1.20 14.01
N ASP A 93 0.44 0.39 13.92
CA ASP A 93 0.95 -0.04 12.65
C ASP A 93 0.44 -1.44 12.25
N GLU A 94 -0.52 -1.95 13.03
CA GLU A 94 -1.24 -3.21 12.80
C GLU A 94 -2.27 -3.04 11.68
N LEU A 95 -2.29 -4.03 10.79
CA LEU A 95 -3.16 -4.08 9.62
C LEU A 95 -3.93 -5.40 9.58
N GLY A 96 -5.25 -5.32 9.51
CA GLY A 96 -6.12 -6.47 9.24
C GLY A 96 -6.56 -6.47 7.78
N ILE A 97 -6.30 -7.55 7.04
CA ILE A 97 -6.78 -7.70 5.67
C ILE A 97 -7.88 -8.74 5.66
N TYR A 98 -9.00 -8.40 5.03
CA TYR A 98 -10.19 -9.21 4.96
C TYR A 98 -10.70 -9.31 3.53
N GLU A 99 -11.39 -10.40 3.25
CA GLU A 99 -12.09 -10.66 1.98
C GLU A 99 -13.59 -10.73 2.29
N MET A 100 -14.42 -9.98 1.56
CA MET A 100 -15.87 -10.04 1.72
C MET A 100 -16.42 -11.20 0.88
N ARG A 101 -16.88 -12.26 1.57
CA ARG A 101 -17.54 -13.42 0.95
C ARG A 101 -19.06 -13.34 1.13
N PRO A 102 -19.84 -14.15 0.41
CA PRO A 102 -21.29 -14.23 0.65
C PRO A 102 -21.66 -14.57 2.09
N THR A 103 -20.78 -15.28 2.81
CA THR A 103 -20.96 -15.66 4.22
C THR A 103 -20.44 -14.62 5.22
N GLY A 104 -19.88 -13.50 4.75
CA GLY A 104 -19.31 -12.44 5.59
C GLY A 104 -17.81 -12.21 5.38
N LEU A 105 -17.19 -11.47 6.30
CA LEU A 105 -15.77 -11.13 6.24
C LEU A 105 -14.90 -12.32 6.65
N ARG A 106 -13.97 -12.72 5.77
CA ARG A 106 -12.94 -13.72 6.07
C ARG A 106 -11.59 -13.04 6.26
N GLN A 107 -10.90 -13.34 7.36
CA GLN A 107 -9.53 -12.88 7.56
C GLN A 107 -8.57 -13.50 6.53
N VAL A 108 -7.70 -12.68 5.97
CA VAL A 108 -6.62 -13.10 5.07
C VAL A 108 -5.31 -13.16 5.88
N PRO A 109 -4.79 -14.36 6.23
CA PRO A 109 -3.60 -14.47 7.04
C PRO A 109 -2.32 -14.10 6.29
N ASN A 110 -2.19 -14.53 5.02
CA ASN A 110 -1.05 -14.24 4.16
C ASN A 110 -1.50 -13.46 2.91
N PRO A 111 -1.54 -12.12 2.96
CA PRO A 111 -2.01 -11.31 1.84
C PRO A 111 -1.08 -11.42 0.63
N SER A 112 0.21 -11.59 0.85
CA SER A 112 1.20 -11.63 -0.23
C SER A 112 1.02 -12.81 -1.16
N GLU A 113 0.71 -14.01 -0.66
CA GLU A 113 0.38 -15.17 -1.52
C GLU A 113 -0.83 -14.91 -2.43
N LEU A 114 -1.75 -14.04 -2.02
CA LEU A 114 -2.94 -13.69 -2.80
C LEU A 114 -2.73 -12.50 -3.74
N LEU A 115 -1.68 -11.72 -3.53
CA LEU A 115 -1.34 -10.52 -4.32
C LEU A 115 -0.29 -10.80 -5.39
N LEU A 116 0.32 -11.98 -5.34
CA LEU A 116 1.17 -12.52 -6.40
C LEU A 116 0.28 -13.29 -7.38
N SER A 117 0.43 -13.01 -8.67
CA SER A 117 -0.29 -13.75 -9.71
C SER A 117 0.01 -15.26 -9.65
N GLN A 118 -1.05 -16.06 -9.84
CA GLN A 118 -0.97 -17.53 -9.91
C GLN A 118 -0.82 -18.04 -11.35
N THR A 119 -0.38 -17.20 -12.27
CA THR A 119 -0.26 -17.56 -13.68
C THR A 119 1.05 -18.30 -13.92
N ASP A 120 0.96 -19.48 -14.53
CA ASP A 120 2.12 -20.29 -14.93
C ASP A 120 2.92 -19.67 -16.09
N GLU A 121 2.37 -18.66 -16.77
CA GLU A 121 3.00 -17.98 -17.90
C GLU A 121 3.78 -16.73 -17.47
N ALA A 122 5.04 -16.69 -17.91
CA ALA A 122 5.94 -15.58 -17.69
C ALA A 122 5.56 -14.40 -18.62
N LEU A 123 4.74 -13.47 -18.13
CA LEU A 123 4.30 -12.29 -18.88
C LEU A 123 5.23 -11.08 -18.65
N SER A 124 5.49 -10.32 -19.72
CA SER A 124 6.20 -9.05 -19.64
C SER A 124 5.33 -7.99 -18.95
N GLY A 125 5.97 -6.98 -18.35
CA GLY A 125 5.28 -5.90 -17.67
C GLY A 125 4.85 -6.19 -16.24
N SER A 126 5.31 -7.27 -15.63
CA SER A 126 5.04 -7.59 -14.22
C SER A 126 6.32 -7.59 -13.39
N ALA A 127 6.27 -7.00 -12.19
CA ALA A 127 7.35 -7.01 -11.21
C ALA A 127 6.78 -7.02 -9.79
N VAL A 128 7.50 -7.58 -8.82
CA VAL A 128 7.04 -7.65 -7.43
C VAL A 128 7.76 -6.63 -6.56
N ALA A 129 7.00 -5.77 -5.88
CA ALA A 129 7.52 -4.84 -4.88
C ALA A 129 7.45 -5.44 -3.47
N ALA A 130 8.54 -5.38 -2.71
CA ALA A 130 8.49 -5.58 -1.26
C ALA A 130 8.22 -4.23 -0.60
N THR A 131 6.97 -4.00 -0.20
CA THR A 131 6.46 -2.75 0.39
C THR A 131 6.29 -2.89 1.92
N ILE A 132 6.11 -1.77 2.61
CA ILE A 132 5.75 -1.70 4.03
C ILE A 132 4.45 -0.92 4.15
N GLU A 133 3.41 -1.56 4.68
CA GLU A 133 2.14 -0.94 5.01
C GLU A 133 2.01 -0.87 6.54
N GLY A 134 2.25 0.31 7.12
CA GLY A 134 2.40 0.44 8.57
C GLY A 134 3.69 -0.23 9.08
N LEU A 135 3.57 -1.36 9.80
CA LEU A 135 4.69 -2.19 10.25
C LEU A 135 4.85 -3.44 9.40
N ARG A 136 3.84 -3.78 8.59
CA ARG A 136 3.75 -5.07 7.96
C ARG A 136 4.45 -5.04 6.60
N PRO A 137 5.51 -5.84 6.40
CA PRO A 137 6.03 -6.05 5.06
C PRO A 137 5.00 -6.81 4.22
N MET A 138 4.82 -6.37 2.98
CA MET A 138 3.90 -6.97 2.03
C MET A 138 4.56 -7.02 0.66
N LEU A 139 4.47 -8.17 -0.01
CA LEU A 139 4.84 -8.31 -1.42
C LEU A 139 3.60 -7.99 -2.26
N ILE A 140 3.74 -7.06 -3.19
CA ILE A 140 2.67 -6.58 -4.06
C ILE A 140 3.16 -6.59 -5.50
N GLU A 141 2.42 -7.24 -6.38
CA GLU A 141 2.69 -7.21 -7.81
C GLU A 141 2.30 -5.86 -8.42
N THR A 142 3.24 -5.26 -9.14
CA THR A 142 3.08 -4.07 -9.98
C THR A 142 3.00 -4.50 -11.43
N GLN A 143 1.96 -4.07 -12.13
CA GLN A 143 1.73 -4.37 -13.54
C GLN A 143 1.79 -3.10 -14.36
N ALA A 144 2.56 -3.11 -15.44
CA ALA A 144 2.69 -2.04 -16.39
C ALA A 144 2.38 -2.53 -17.80
N LEU A 145 1.66 -1.72 -18.56
CA LEU A 145 1.46 -1.89 -19.99
C LEU A 145 1.95 -0.62 -20.68
N VAL A 146 3.00 -0.78 -21.49
CA VAL A 146 3.59 0.28 -22.28
C VAL A 146 3.28 0.01 -23.75
N SER A 147 2.62 0.96 -24.41
CA SER A 147 2.25 0.85 -25.82
C SER A 147 2.64 2.12 -26.56
N LYS A 148 2.96 2.00 -27.85
CA LYS A 148 3.25 3.18 -28.68
C LYS A 148 1.99 4.04 -28.78
N ALA A 149 2.12 5.34 -28.48
CA ALA A 149 1.02 6.27 -28.63
C ALA A 149 0.69 6.48 -30.11
N ILE A 150 -0.59 6.36 -30.47
CA ILE A 150 -1.03 6.42 -31.87
C ILE A 150 -1.28 7.88 -32.29
N TYR A 151 -1.81 8.74 -31.41
CA TYR A 151 -1.99 10.18 -31.65
C TYR A 151 -2.06 10.99 -30.35
N GLY A 152 -1.56 12.23 -30.39
CA GLY A 152 -1.74 13.22 -29.32
C GLY A 152 -0.77 13.06 -28.15
N THR A 153 -1.15 13.62 -26.99
CA THR A 153 -0.39 13.47 -25.75
C THR A 153 -0.57 12.04 -25.22
N PRO A 154 0.52 11.30 -24.94
CA PRO A 154 0.40 9.93 -24.45
C PRO A 154 -0.41 9.83 -23.15
N GLN A 155 -1.18 8.76 -23.05
CA GLN A 155 -1.98 8.45 -21.88
C GLN A 155 -1.11 7.95 -20.73
N ARG A 156 -1.42 8.40 -19.53
CA ARG A 156 -0.77 7.96 -18.29
C ARG A 156 -1.85 7.65 -17.29
N THR A 157 -2.00 6.39 -16.94
CA THR A 157 -3.04 5.92 -16.02
C THR A 157 -2.37 5.10 -14.92
N ALA A 158 -2.80 5.31 -13.68
CA ALA A 158 -2.30 4.57 -12.53
C ALA A 158 -3.46 4.22 -11.60
N THR A 159 -3.62 2.93 -11.30
CA THR A 159 -4.56 2.41 -10.29
C THR A 159 -3.77 1.89 -9.10
N GLY A 160 -4.04 2.42 -7.90
CA GLY A 160 -3.32 2.07 -6.67
C GLY A 160 -1.98 2.79 -6.46
N PHE A 161 -1.59 3.71 -7.34
CA PHE A 161 -0.34 4.48 -7.25
C PHE A 161 -0.53 5.96 -7.62
N ASP A 162 0.34 6.85 -7.11
CA ASP A 162 0.25 8.28 -7.37
C ASP A 162 0.70 8.65 -8.79
N LEU A 163 -0.18 9.35 -9.52
CA LEU A 163 0.06 9.72 -10.91
C LEU A 163 1.22 10.71 -11.09
N ARG A 164 1.48 11.59 -10.11
CA ARG A 164 2.60 12.54 -10.19
C ARG A 164 3.93 11.82 -9.98
N ARG A 165 3.98 10.86 -9.05
CA ARG A 165 5.14 9.99 -8.85
C ARG A 165 5.41 9.16 -10.10
N LEU A 166 4.39 8.57 -10.75
CA LEU A 166 4.55 7.87 -12.03
C LEU A 166 5.16 8.79 -13.11
N ALA A 167 4.63 10.01 -13.27
CA ALA A 167 5.16 10.95 -14.26
C ALA A 167 6.64 11.30 -14.02
N MET A 168 7.05 11.40 -12.75
CA MET A 168 8.45 11.58 -12.37
C MET A 168 9.32 10.38 -12.75
N LEU A 169 8.88 9.16 -12.44
CA LEU A 169 9.61 7.93 -12.78
C LEU A 169 9.82 7.79 -14.29
N LEU A 170 8.79 8.07 -15.09
CA LEU A 170 8.88 8.08 -16.56
C LEU A 170 9.91 9.10 -17.07
N ALA A 171 9.95 10.29 -16.50
CA ALA A 171 10.94 11.31 -16.87
C ALA A 171 12.37 10.88 -16.51
N VAL A 172 12.56 10.17 -15.40
CA VAL A 172 13.87 9.61 -15.02
C VAL A 172 14.29 8.51 -15.99
N LEU A 173 13.39 7.58 -16.35
CA LEU A 173 13.67 6.53 -17.34
C LEU A 173 14.08 7.13 -18.69
N GLU A 174 13.38 8.15 -19.15
CA GLU A 174 13.70 8.83 -20.40
C GLU A 174 15.04 9.56 -20.34
N LYS A 175 15.26 10.38 -19.31
CA LYS A 175 16.46 11.21 -19.23
C LYS A 175 17.73 10.42 -18.89
N ARG A 176 17.61 9.34 -18.12
CA ARG A 176 18.77 8.60 -17.58
C ARG A 176 19.06 7.30 -18.33
N CYS A 177 18.03 6.63 -18.83
CA CYS A 177 18.17 5.33 -19.50
C CYS A 177 17.92 5.41 -21.02
N GLY A 178 17.45 6.55 -21.52
CA GLY A 178 17.23 6.77 -22.96
C GLY A 178 15.95 6.14 -23.52
N PHE A 179 15.05 5.67 -22.64
CA PHE A 179 13.76 5.12 -23.09
C PHE A 179 12.81 6.24 -23.53
N PRO A 180 12.26 6.21 -24.76
CA PRO A 180 11.43 7.30 -25.29
C PRO A 180 10.00 7.30 -24.72
N MET A 181 9.85 7.44 -23.40
CA MET A 181 8.59 7.36 -22.67
C MET A 181 7.61 8.49 -23.06
N GLY A 182 8.10 9.63 -23.53
CA GLY A 182 7.30 10.71 -24.11
C GLY A 182 6.50 10.34 -25.37
N MET A 183 6.71 9.15 -25.95
CA MET A 183 6.00 8.65 -27.14
C MET A 183 5.14 7.41 -26.86
N HIS A 184 4.99 7.03 -25.59
CA HIS A 184 4.32 5.79 -25.20
C HIS A 184 3.21 6.05 -24.19
N ASP A 185 2.09 5.39 -24.40
CA ASP A 185 1.02 5.27 -23.42
C ASP A 185 1.49 4.31 -22.31
N VAL A 186 1.24 4.68 -21.05
CA VAL A 186 1.64 3.90 -19.88
C VAL A 186 0.44 3.70 -18.97
N PHE A 187 0.05 2.44 -18.79
CA PHE A 187 -0.98 2.03 -17.83
C PHE A 187 -0.31 1.25 -16.71
N LEU A 188 -0.51 1.69 -15.48
CA LEU A 188 0.02 1.05 -14.27
C LEU A 188 -1.14 0.56 -13.40
N ASN A 189 -1.02 -0.68 -12.92
CA ASN A 189 -1.99 -1.29 -12.02
C ASN A 189 -1.28 -1.99 -10.85
N MET A 190 -1.75 -1.72 -9.64
CA MET A 190 -1.35 -2.46 -8.45
C MET A 190 -2.27 -3.68 -8.26
N ALA A 191 -1.68 -4.87 -8.15
CA ALA A 191 -2.46 -6.09 -7.93
C ALA A 191 -3.31 -6.00 -6.65
N GLY A 192 -4.51 -6.60 -6.69
CA GLY A 192 -5.50 -6.51 -5.63
C GLY A 192 -6.13 -5.12 -5.44
N GLY A 193 -5.75 -4.15 -6.29
CA GLY A 193 -6.19 -2.77 -6.19
C GLY A 193 -5.71 -2.07 -4.90
N ILE A 194 -4.65 -2.55 -4.27
CA ILE A 194 -4.19 -1.92 -3.04
C ILE A 194 -3.55 -0.57 -3.39
N ARG A 195 -3.95 0.49 -2.67
CA ARG A 195 -3.24 1.77 -2.74
C ARG A 195 -2.00 1.68 -1.88
N VAL A 196 -0.84 1.92 -2.47
CA VAL A 196 0.46 1.84 -1.79
C VAL A 196 1.06 3.24 -1.66
N ASP A 197 1.49 3.58 -0.45
CA ASP A 197 2.20 4.84 -0.14
C ASP A 197 3.57 4.54 0.49
N ASP A 198 4.43 3.89 -0.30
CA ASP A 198 5.78 3.50 0.12
C ASP A 198 6.78 3.75 -1.02
N PRO A 199 7.76 4.66 -0.87
CA PRO A 199 8.75 4.96 -1.91
C PRO A 199 9.55 3.75 -2.41
N ALA A 200 9.64 2.67 -1.62
CA ALA A 200 10.36 1.46 -2.01
C ALA A 200 9.76 0.75 -3.24
N ILE A 201 8.51 1.05 -3.60
CA ILE A 201 7.82 0.50 -4.75
C ILE A 201 8.38 1.02 -6.08
N ASP A 202 9.05 2.17 -6.09
CA ASP A 202 9.54 2.80 -7.32
C ASP A 202 10.39 1.85 -8.16
N LEU A 203 11.27 1.07 -7.50
CA LEU A 203 12.15 0.12 -8.18
C LEU A 203 11.38 -1.01 -8.90
N ALA A 204 10.28 -1.48 -8.33
CA ALA A 204 9.42 -2.47 -8.98
C ALA A 204 8.68 -1.85 -10.17
N ILE A 205 8.14 -0.64 -10.00
CA ILE A 205 7.40 0.07 -11.05
C ILE A 205 8.29 0.35 -12.26
N VAL A 206 9.51 0.86 -12.06
CA VAL A 206 10.42 1.08 -13.19
C VAL A 206 10.81 -0.22 -13.86
N SER A 207 10.97 -1.31 -13.11
CA SER A 207 11.29 -2.63 -13.65
C SER A 207 10.12 -3.18 -14.49
N ALA A 208 8.88 -3.07 -14.01
CA ALA A 208 7.68 -3.44 -14.75
C ALA A 208 7.53 -2.62 -16.05
N ILE A 209 7.76 -1.30 -16.00
CA ILE A 209 7.69 -0.43 -17.18
C ILE A 209 8.74 -0.83 -18.22
N ILE A 210 10.00 -1.06 -17.80
CA ILE A 210 11.07 -1.50 -18.70
C ILE A 210 10.72 -2.88 -19.30
N SER A 211 10.28 -3.81 -18.46
CA SER A 211 9.86 -5.15 -18.86
C SER A 211 8.78 -5.11 -19.93
N SER A 212 7.74 -4.29 -19.75
CA SER A 212 6.67 -4.12 -20.76
C SER A 212 7.17 -3.44 -22.03
N PHE A 213 8.01 -2.40 -21.90
CA PHE A 213 8.53 -1.68 -23.05
C PHE A 213 9.44 -2.55 -23.94
N GLN A 214 10.23 -3.43 -23.32
CA GLN A 214 11.14 -4.33 -24.04
C GLN A 214 10.52 -5.67 -24.41
N ASP A 215 9.33 -5.95 -23.89
CA ASP A 215 8.67 -7.26 -23.98
C ASP A 215 9.56 -8.40 -23.45
N VAL A 216 10.23 -8.15 -22.32
CA VAL A 216 11.12 -9.12 -21.65
C VAL A 216 10.60 -9.38 -20.24
N THR A 217 10.33 -10.64 -19.90
CA THR A 217 9.77 -11.01 -18.61
C THR A 217 10.80 -10.97 -17.47
N ILE A 218 10.38 -10.46 -16.31
CA ILE A 218 11.12 -10.58 -15.05
C ILE A 218 10.71 -11.90 -14.37
N PRO A 219 11.66 -12.73 -13.88
CA PRO A 219 11.29 -13.95 -13.18
C PRO A 219 10.41 -13.67 -11.95
N SER A 220 9.37 -14.48 -11.74
CA SER A 220 8.39 -14.31 -10.64
C SER A 220 8.98 -14.49 -9.24
N ASP A 221 10.17 -15.11 -9.14
CA ASP A 221 10.94 -15.30 -7.91
C ASP A 221 11.92 -14.14 -7.61
N VAL A 222 11.78 -13.00 -8.31
CA VAL A 222 12.55 -11.77 -8.12
C VAL A 222 11.63 -10.65 -7.62
N CYS A 223 12.06 -9.94 -6.57
CA CYS A 223 11.37 -8.76 -6.07
C CYS A 223 12.29 -7.54 -5.88
N PHE A 224 11.68 -6.37 -5.63
CA PHE A 224 12.36 -5.08 -5.63
C PHE A 224 11.98 -4.25 -4.40
N ALA A 225 12.97 -3.56 -3.84
CA ALA A 225 12.77 -2.57 -2.78
C ALA A 225 13.80 -1.42 -2.89
N GLY A 226 13.36 -0.28 -3.41
CA GLY A 226 14.22 0.89 -3.55
C GLY A 226 13.47 2.13 -4.01
N GLU A 227 13.89 3.29 -3.53
CA GLU A 227 13.37 4.57 -3.99
C GLU A 227 14.21 5.07 -5.18
N VAL A 228 13.55 5.58 -6.21
CA VAL A 228 14.22 6.16 -7.38
C VAL A 228 14.32 7.68 -7.22
N GLY A 229 15.55 8.20 -7.27
CA GLY A 229 15.81 9.64 -7.29
C GLY A 229 15.84 10.24 -8.70
N LEU A 230 15.72 11.57 -8.78
CA LEU A 230 15.69 12.32 -10.04
C LEU A 230 16.99 12.24 -10.85
N SER A 231 18.11 11.91 -10.20
CA SER A 231 19.40 11.72 -10.89
C SER A 231 19.58 10.28 -11.40
N GLY A 232 18.60 9.40 -11.15
CA GLY A 232 18.64 7.98 -11.50
C GLY A 232 19.33 7.13 -10.44
N GLU A 233 19.60 7.68 -9.26
CA GLU A 233 20.17 6.96 -8.13
C GLU A 233 19.10 6.12 -7.40
N ILE A 234 19.48 4.92 -6.93
CA ILE A 234 18.62 4.09 -6.09
C ILE A 234 18.93 4.36 -4.62
N ARG A 235 17.98 4.99 -3.94
CA ARG A 235 18.11 5.47 -2.56
C ARG A 235 17.72 4.38 -1.56
N ALA A 236 18.32 4.46 -0.36
CA ALA A 236 18.01 3.59 0.76
C ALA A 236 16.53 3.71 1.16
N VAL A 237 15.94 2.61 1.61
CA VAL A 237 14.55 2.54 2.07
C VAL A 237 14.49 2.01 3.49
N THR A 238 13.46 2.40 4.22
CA THR A 238 13.29 1.99 5.61
C THR A 238 12.96 0.50 5.71
N ARG A 239 13.30 -0.11 6.87
CA ARG A 239 12.89 -1.47 7.25
C ARG A 239 13.30 -2.55 6.23
N ILE A 240 14.46 -2.41 5.61
CA ILE A 240 14.92 -3.36 4.59
C ILE A 240 15.05 -4.80 5.12
N GLU A 241 15.44 -5.01 6.39
CA GLU A 241 15.46 -6.34 7.01
C GLU A 241 14.10 -7.01 6.98
N GLN A 242 13.03 -6.28 7.31
CA GLN A 242 11.67 -6.80 7.33
C GLN A 242 11.20 -7.15 5.92
N ARG A 243 11.59 -6.36 4.92
CA ARG A 243 11.29 -6.62 3.49
C ARG A 243 12.01 -7.88 2.99
N ILE A 244 13.32 -8.01 3.29
CA ILE A 244 14.12 -9.19 2.93
C ILE A 244 13.57 -10.43 3.62
N GLN A 245 13.26 -10.35 4.92
CA GLN A 245 12.73 -11.46 5.70
C GLN A 245 11.40 -11.97 5.12
N GLU A 246 10.50 -11.06 4.75
CA GLU A 246 9.20 -11.44 4.17
C GLU A 246 9.36 -12.04 2.77
N ALA A 247 10.19 -11.45 1.91
CA ALA A 247 10.50 -12.02 0.61
C ALA A 247 11.11 -13.42 0.74
N ASN A 248 12.07 -13.61 1.66
CA ASN A 248 12.66 -14.90 1.98
C ASN A 248 11.63 -15.91 2.51
N ARG A 249 10.72 -15.47 3.39
CA ARG A 249 9.64 -16.32 3.94
C ARG A 249 8.71 -16.83 2.85
N LEU A 250 8.44 -16.01 1.83
CA LEU A 250 7.59 -16.36 0.69
C LEU A 250 8.34 -17.12 -0.41
N GLY A 251 9.64 -17.40 -0.23
CA GLY A 251 10.43 -18.21 -1.15
C GLY A 251 10.97 -17.47 -2.38
N PHE A 252 11.04 -16.14 -2.36
CA PHE A 252 11.74 -15.40 -3.40
C PHE A 252 13.22 -15.77 -3.42
N ARG A 253 13.76 -15.97 -4.63
CA ARG A 253 15.17 -16.30 -4.84
C ARG A 253 16.05 -15.06 -4.76
N LYS A 254 15.57 -13.91 -5.24
CA LYS A 254 16.37 -12.69 -5.32
C LYS A 254 15.57 -11.43 -4.97
N ILE A 255 16.19 -10.50 -4.25
CA ILE A 255 15.67 -9.16 -4.01
C ILE A 255 16.68 -8.10 -4.45
N PHE A 256 16.25 -7.19 -5.32
CA PHE A 256 17.02 -6.02 -5.70
C PHE A 256 16.76 -4.87 -4.72
N THR A 257 17.81 -4.28 -4.17
CA THR A 257 17.67 -3.14 -3.25
C THR A 257 18.82 -2.14 -3.39
N SER A 258 18.66 -0.96 -2.80
CA SER A 258 19.72 0.04 -2.78
C SER A 258 20.99 -0.52 -2.16
N LYS A 259 22.15 -0.31 -2.81
CA LYS A 259 23.45 -0.64 -2.22
C LYS A 259 23.69 0.02 -0.85
N TYR A 260 23.01 1.12 -0.56
CA TYR A 260 23.12 1.84 0.71
C TYR A 260 22.34 1.17 1.85
N ASN A 261 21.38 0.28 1.54
CA ASN A 261 20.67 -0.51 2.54
C ASN A 261 21.52 -1.64 3.14
N LEU A 262 22.60 -2.06 2.46
CA LEU A 262 23.45 -3.17 2.88
C LEU A 262 24.28 -2.89 4.14
N LYS A 263 24.42 -1.61 4.52
CA LYS A 263 25.28 -1.24 5.63
C LYS A 263 24.68 -1.73 6.96
N GLY A 264 25.34 -2.70 7.59
CA GLY A 264 24.93 -3.27 8.86
C GLY A 264 23.97 -4.46 8.76
N LEU A 265 23.66 -4.93 7.54
CA LEU A 265 22.88 -6.15 7.33
C LEU A 265 23.74 -7.40 7.45
N ASP A 266 23.29 -8.35 8.28
CA ASP A 266 23.83 -9.71 8.31
C ASP A 266 23.08 -10.58 7.29
N LEU A 267 23.62 -10.65 6.07
CA LEU A 267 23.01 -11.38 4.96
C LEU A 267 23.02 -12.91 5.15
N SER A 268 23.87 -13.44 6.05
CA SER A 268 23.99 -14.89 6.28
C SER A 268 22.73 -15.53 6.85
N ARG A 269 21.79 -14.71 7.34
CA ARG A 269 20.53 -15.12 7.96
C ARG A 269 19.44 -15.44 6.93
N TYR A 270 19.66 -15.13 5.66
CA TYR A 270 18.66 -15.25 4.62
C TYR A 270 19.13 -16.20 3.51
N GLN A 271 18.19 -16.95 2.93
CA GLN A 271 18.44 -17.82 1.78
C GLN A 271 18.27 -17.05 0.45
N ILE A 272 17.52 -15.95 0.47
CA ILE A 272 17.34 -15.04 -0.65
C ILE A 272 18.65 -14.31 -1.00
N GLU A 273 18.94 -14.21 -2.30
CA GLU A 273 20.04 -13.42 -2.83
C GLU A 273 19.69 -11.93 -2.77
N VAL A 274 20.48 -11.13 -2.05
CA VAL A 274 20.28 -9.67 -1.96
C VAL A 274 21.20 -8.98 -2.95
N GLU A 275 20.62 -8.47 -4.04
CA GLU A 275 21.35 -7.83 -5.14
C GLU A 275 21.38 -6.30 -4.96
N PRO A 276 22.55 -5.69 -4.67
CA PRO A 276 22.65 -4.24 -4.56
C PRO A 276 22.60 -3.57 -5.93
N VAL A 277 21.87 -2.46 -5.99
CA VAL A 277 21.87 -1.52 -7.11
C VAL A 277 22.11 -0.10 -6.63
N GLY A 278 22.98 0.64 -7.30
CA GLY A 278 23.24 2.05 -7.02
C GLY A 278 22.46 3.00 -7.92
N ARG A 279 22.12 2.56 -9.13
CA ARG A 279 21.50 3.38 -10.18
C ARG A 279 20.57 2.53 -11.07
N ILE A 280 19.67 3.20 -11.79
CA ILE A 280 18.70 2.52 -12.68
C ILE A 280 19.37 1.88 -13.91
N ASP A 281 20.41 2.50 -14.45
CA ASP A 281 21.19 1.94 -15.56
C ASP A 281 21.87 0.61 -15.18
N GLU A 282 22.37 0.51 -13.95
CA GLU A 282 22.89 -0.75 -13.38
C GLU A 282 21.78 -1.80 -13.22
N LEU A 283 20.61 -1.40 -12.71
CA LEU A 283 19.45 -2.29 -12.59
C LEU A 283 19.07 -2.87 -13.97
N TYR A 284 19.01 -2.02 -14.98
CA TYR A 284 18.70 -2.41 -16.35
C TYR A 284 19.67 -3.48 -16.88
N GLN A 285 20.97 -3.24 -16.70
CA GLN A 285 22.01 -4.18 -17.13
C GLN A 285 21.92 -5.53 -16.40
N LYS A 286 21.57 -5.55 -15.11
CA LYS A 286 21.48 -6.80 -14.34
C LYS A 286 20.22 -7.63 -14.61
N LEU A 287 19.14 -6.99 -15.08
CA LEU A 287 17.85 -7.63 -15.28
C LEU A 287 17.58 -8.03 -16.72
N PHE A 288 18.04 -7.24 -17.70
CA PHE A 288 17.58 -7.34 -19.09
C PHE A 288 18.69 -7.53 -20.13
N VAL A 289 19.96 -7.55 -19.72
CA VAL A 289 21.14 -7.70 -20.60
C VAL A 289 21.95 -8.92 -20.16
#